data_AF-A0A3D3AAB7-F1
#
_entry.id   AF-A0A3D3AAB7-F1
#
_cell.length_a   1.000
_cell.length_b   1.000
_cell.length_c   1.000
_cell.angle_alpha   90.00
_cell.angle_beta   90.00
_cell.angle_gamma   90.00
#
_symmetry.space_group_name_H-M   'P 1'
#
loop_
_entity.id
_entity.type
_entity.pdbx_description
1 polymer ?
#
loop_
_entity_poly.entity_id
_entity_poly.type
_entity_poly.pdbx_seq_one_letter_code
_entity_poly.pdbx_strand_id
1 'polypeptide(L)' 'MVKVTVDGQAVEVAPGTTIMQACEEAGAEIPRFCYHER' A
#
# COMPACT_ATOMS: atom_id res chain seq x y z
N MET A 1 -10.19 2.49 -9.84
CA MET A 1 -8.83 2.36 -9.30
C MET A 1 -8.32 3.75 -8.96
N VAL A 2 -7.48 3.87 -7.94
CA VAL A 2 -6.87 5.11 -7.47
C VAL A 2 -5.36 5.00 -7.73
N LYS A 3 -4.79 6.02 -8.38
CA LYS A 3 -3.36 6.06 -8.68
C LYS A 3 -2.62 6.71 -7.52
N VAL A 4 -1.65 6.00 -6.96
CA VAL A 4 -0.76 6.47 -5.89
C VAL A 4 0.71 6.33 -6.33
N THR A 5 1.61 7.07 -5.69
CA THR A 5 3.05 6.98 -5.94
C THR A 5 3.73 6.52 -4.66
N VAL A 6 4.46 5.41 -4.74
CA VAL A 6 5.25 4.82 -3.64
C VAL A 6 6.70 4.76 -4.10
N ASP A 7 7.62 5.42 -3.41
CA ASP A 7 9.05 5.48 -3.76
C ASP A 7 9.35 5.87 -5.22
N GLY A 8 8.52 6.75 -5.78
CA GLY A 8 8.61 7.19 -7.17
C GLY A 8 7.97 6.23 -8.20
N GLN A 9 7.50 5.06 -7.78
CA GLN A 9 6.76 4.12 -8.61
C GLN A 9 5.25 4.43 -8.54
N ALA A 10 4.63 4.58 -9.71
CA ALA A 10 3.17 4.72 -9.79
C ALA A 10 2.49 3.34 -9.69
N VAL A 11 1.51 3.23 -8.80
CA VAL A 11 0.73 2.00 -8.57
C VAL A 11 -0.76 2.33 -8.59
N GLU A 12 -1.57 1.44 -9.17
CA GLU A 12 -3.03 1.56 -9.20
C GLU A 12 -3.67 0.58 -8.22
N VAL A 13 -4.39 1.11 -7.23
CA VAL A 13 -5.02 0.31 -6.17
C VAL A 13 -6.54 0.48 -6.16
N ALA A 14 -7.26 -0.40 -5.48
CA ALA A 14 -8.71 -0.26 -5.32
C ALA A 14 -9.06 0.93 -4.39
N PRO A 15 -10.22 1.59 -4.58
CA PRO A 15 -10.73 2.53 -3.60
C PRO A 15 -10.95 1.83 -2.25
N GLY A 16 -10.45 2.43 -1.17
CA GLY A 16 -10.51 1.83 0.18
C GLY A 16 -9.29 0.98 0.55
N THR A 17 -8.36 0.74 -0.38
CA THR A 17 -7.04 0.18 -0.06
C THR A 17 -6.29 1.10 0.89
N THR A 18 -5.69 0.55 1.94
CA THR A 18 -4.87 1.31 2.89
C THR A 18 -3.52 1.66 2.27
N ILE A 19 -2.83 2.67 2.82
CA ILE A 19 -1.47 3.01 2.37
C ILE A 19 -0.52 1.81 2.57
N MET A 20 -0.71 1.03 3.63
CA MET A 20 0.13 -0.13 3.93
C MET A 20 0.03 -1.20 2.84
N GLN A 21 -1.19 -1.53 2.41
CA GLN A 21 -1.44 -2.46 1.31
C GLN A 21 -0.94 -1.92 -0.03
N ALA A 22 -1.11 -0.62 -0.29
CA ALA A 22 -0.59 0.00 -1.51
C ALA A 22 0.95 -0.06 -1.58
N CYS A 23 1.64 0.06 -0.44
CA CYS A 23 3.08 -0.14 -0.36
C CYS A 23 3.47 -1.60 -0.57
N GLU A 24 2.73 -2.56 -0.01
CA GLU A 24 2.96 -3.99 -0.24
C GLU A 24 2.79 -4.38 -1.72
N GLU A 25 1.78 -3.85 -2.41
CA GLU A 25 1.61 -4.01 -3.87
C GLU A 25 2.76 -3.39 -4.68
N ALA A 26 3.41 -2.35 -4.15
CA ALA A 26 4.62 -1.76 -4.72
C ALA A 26 5.90 -2.54 -4.36
N GLY A 27 5.82 -3.61 -3.57
CA GLY A 27 6.97 -4.38 -3.08
C GLY A 27 7.70 -3.75 -1.89
N ALA A 28 7.11 -2.73 -1.25
CA ALA A 28 7.65 -2.06 -0.07
C ALA A 28 6.91 -2.54 1.20
N GLU A 29 7.62 -3.22 2.09
CA GLU A 29 7.06 -3.69 3.35
C GLU A 29 7.16 -2.61 4.44
N ILE A 30 6.03 -2.25 5.06
CA ILE A 30 5.99 -1.31 6.18
C ILE A 30 6.03 -2.10 7.50
N PRO A 31 7.04 -1.88 8.37
CA PRO A 31 7.09 -2.50 9.67
C PRO A 31 5.86 -2.16 10.51
N ARG A 32 5.24 -3.18 11.09
CA ARG A 32 4.04 -3.04 11.91
C ARG A 32 4.18 -3.87 13.18
N PHE A 33 3.71 -3.30 14.28
CA PHE A 33 3.62 -4.00 15.57
C PHE A 33 2.20 -4.49 15.87
N CYS A 34 1.21 -3.60 15.73
CA CYS A 34 -0.16 -3.84 16.20
C CYS A 34 -1.19 -3.99 15.08
N TYR A 35 -0.86 -3.60 13.84
CA TYR A 35 -1.76 -3.81 12.70
C TYR A 35 -1.77 -5.28 12.31
N HIS A 36 -2.97 -5.84 12.19
CA HIS A 36 -3.22 -7.19 11.76
C HIS A 36 -4.29 -7.16 10.67
N GLU A 37 -4.15 -7.96 9.62
CA GLU A 37 -5.07 -7.98 8.47
C GLU A 37 -6.43 -8.66 8.77
N ARG A 38 -6.79 -8.80 10.05
CA ARG A 38 -8.01 -9.46 10.51
C ARG A 38 -8.67 -8.66 11.61
#